data_AF-A0A1Y5EX41-F1
#
_entry.id   AF-A0A1Y5EX41-F1
#
_cell.length_a   1.000
_cell.length_b   1.000
_cell.length_c   1.000
_cell.angle_alpha   90.00
_cell.angle_beta   90.00
_cell.angle_gamma   90.00
#
_symmetry.space_group_name_H-M   'P 1'
#
loop_
_entity.id
_entity.type
_entity.pdbx_description
1 polymer ?
#
loop_
_entity_poly.entity_id
_entity_poly.type
_entity_poly.pdbx_seq_one_letter_code
_entity_poly.pdbx_strand_id
1 'polypeptide(L)'
;MGGAYAAFYRIETEIKTIYLSNIHLDTPRIAFKYLLSNDLNYDWVESIENNRTIEAALVSSWAKSKKNTIIAGDFNMAADENVYREYFSSFTNVLNESGVGFNYTKYTPIHGVRIDHILVSDNFKILDSKVLESVGGDHLPVMTTLAIAPKIF
;
A
#
# COMPACT_ATOMS: atom_id res chain seq x y z
N MET A 1 3.34 15.65 -13.40
CA MET A 1 3.46 14.72 -14.55
C MET A 1 3.61 13.33 -13.97
N GLY A 2 2.49 12.61 -13.90
CA GLY A 2 2.35 11.37 -13.14
C GLY A 2 2.97 10.19 -13.88
N GLY A 3 3.89 9.50 -13.20
CA GLY A 3 4.24 8.14 -13.57
C GLY A 3 3.03 7.21 -13.39
N ALA A 4 3.15 5.96 -13.82
CA ALA A 4 2.11 4.97 -13.54
C ALA A 4 2.09 4.65 -12.03
N TYR A 5 1.14 5.25 -11.29
CA TYR A 5 0.96 5.03 -9.84
C TYR A 5 0.37 3.66 -9.50
N ALA A 6 -0.23 2.98 -10.49
CA ALA A 6 -0.79 1.65 -10.33
C ALA A 6 -0.79 0.85 -11.65
N ALA A 7 -0.58 -0.45 -11.53
CA ALA A 7 -0.85 -1.44 -12.56
C ALA A 7 -1.88 -2.44 -12.05
N PHE A 8 -2.92 -2.69 -12.85
CA PHE A 8 -4.05 -3.55 -12.49
C PHE A 8 -4.01 -4.87 -13.25
N TYR A 9 -4.13 -5.97 -12.52
CA TYR A 9 -4.08 -7.33 -13.06
C TYR A 9 -5.35 -8.10 -12.72
N ARG A 10 -5.77 -8.95 -13.65
CA ARG A 10 -6.78 -9.98 -13.45
C ARG A 10 -6.08 -11.32 -13.60
N ILE A 11 -5.94 -12.04 -12.49
CA ILE A 11 -5.25 -13.32 -12.42
C ILE A 11 -6.31 -14.42 -12.37
N GLU A 12 -6.32 -15.28 -13.38
CA GLU A 12 -7.15 -16.47 -13.39
C GLU A 12 -6.40 -17.62 -12.70
N THR A 13 -7.06 -18.25 -11.73
CA THR A 13 -6.58 -19.49 -11.11
C THR A 13 -7.64 -20.57 -11.33
N GLU A 14 -7.29 -21.83 -11.09
CA GLU A 14 -8.23 -22.96 -11.21
C GLU A 14 -9.45 -22.81 -10.29
N ILE A 15 -9.31 -22.11 -9.16
CA ILE A 15 -10.35 -21.98 -8.14
C ILE A 15 -11.12 -20.65 -8.23
N LYS A 16 -10.43 -19.52 -8.47
CA LYS A 16 -11.01 -18.16 -8.45
C LYS A 16 -10.22 -17.17 -9.30
N THR A 17 -10.91 -16.13 -9.77
CA THR A 17 -10.24 -14.92 -10.28
C THR A 17 -9.79 -14.05 -9.10
N ILE A 18 -8.53 -13.62 -9.13
CA ILE A 18 -7.92 -12.68 -8.20
C ILE A 18 -7.64 -11.36 -8.94
N TYR A 19 -7.90 -10.24 -8.31
CA TYR A 19 -7.60 -8.91 -8.83
C TYR A 19 -6.43 -8.33 -8.03
N LEU A 20 -5.36 -7.93 -8.69
CA LEU A 20 -4.17 -7.38 -8.06
C LEU A 20 -3.92 -5.98 -8.57
N SER A 21 -3.80 -5.00 -7.67
CA SER A 21 -3.21 -3.70 -8.00
C SER A 21 -1.80 -3.62 -7.41
N ASN A 22 -0.81 -3.53 -8.29
CA ASN A 22 0.57 -3.20 -7.92
C ASN A 22 0.70 -1.67 -7.95
N ILE A 23 1.05 -1.03 -6.83
CA ILE A 23 1.01 0.42 -6.70
C ILE A 23 2.36 1.01 -6.29
N HIS A 24 2.59 2.24 -6.72
CA HIS A 24 3.64 3.12 -6.23
C HIS A 24 3.06 4.54 -6.21
N LEU A 25 2.54 4.96 -5.05
CA LEU A 25 1.84 6.25 -4.92
C LEU A 25 2.83 7.40 -4.73
N ASP A 26 2.41 8.62 -5.05
CA ASP A 26 3.24 9.82 -4.94
C ASP A 26 3.83 10.01 -3.53
N THR A 27 5.12 10.38 -3.47
CA THR A 27 5.84 10.52 -2.19
C THR A 27 5.61 11.88 -1.54
N PRO A 28 5.35 11.95 -0.21
CA PRO A 28 5.25 13.23 0.50
C PRO A 28 6.62 13.87 0.75
N ARG A 29 7.73 13.19 0.40
CA ARG A 29 9.10 13.62 0.74
C ARG A 29 9.44 15.03 0.25
N ILE A 30 8.95 15.41 -0.93
CA ILE A 30 9.18 16.74 -1.49
C ILE A 30 8.41 17.79 -0.68
N ALA A 31 7.14 17.54 -0.36
CA ALA A 31 6.34 18.41 0.49
C ALA A 31 6.99 18.62 1.88
N PHE A 32 7.47 17.54 2.52
CA PHE A 32 8.21 17.64 3.78
C PHE A 32 9.49 18.47 3.66
N LYS A 33 10.26 18.31 2.57
CA LYS A 33 11.47 19.10 2.34
C LYS A 33 11.17 20.59 2.27
N TYR A 34 10.10 20.99 1.58
CA TYR A 34 9.68 22.39 1.47
C TYR A 34 9.18 22.97 2.80
N LEU A 35 8.38 22.19 3.55
CA LEU A 35 7.95 22.57 4.90
C LEU A 35 9.16 22.79 5.84
N LEU A 36 10.20 21.95 5.73
CA LEU A 36 11.41 22.08 6.54
C LEU A 36 12.37 23.19 6.07
N SER A 37 12.29 23.62 4.81
CA SER A 37 13.21 24.63 4.25
C SER A 37 12.73 26.08 4.40
N ASN A 38 11.60 26.34 5.07
CA ASN A 38 10.97 27.67 5.18
C ASN A 38 10.67 28.34 3.81
N ASP A 39 10.69 27.58 2.71
CA ASP A 39 10.36 28.04 1.37
C ASP A 39 8.92 27.62 1.07
N LEU A 40 8.00 28.48 1.52
CA LEU A 40 6.58 28.16 1.70
C LEU A 40 5.80 28.30 0.39
N ASN A 41 6.02 27.35 -0.53
CA ASN A 41 5.14 27.21 -1.67
C ASN A 41 3.93 26.31 -1.33
N TYR A 42 2.95 26.88 -0.62
CA TYR A 42 1.77 26.18 -0.11
C TYR A 42 0.95 25.52 -1.21
N ASP A 43 0.70 26.21 -2.33
CA ASP A 43 -0.09 25.69 -3.45
C ASP A 43 0.51 24.38 -4.01
N TRP A 44 1.84 24.29 -4.04
CA TRP A 44 2.54 23.08 -4.48
C TRP A 44 2.46 21.95 -3.47
N VAL A 45 2.62 22.23 -2.18
CA VAL A 45 2.43 21.23 -1.11
C VAL A 45 1.02 20.66 -1.15
N GLU A 46 0.01 21.53 -1.31
CA GLU A 46 -1.39 21.14 -1.45
C GLU A 46 -1.61 20.28 -2.70
N SER A 47 -0.98 20.62 -3.82
CA SER A 47 -1.08 19.83 -5.06
C SER A 47 -0.56 18.38 -4.90
N ILE A 48 0.52 18.18 -4.13
CA ILE A 48 1.08 16.85 -3.86
C ILE A 48 0.12 16.03 -3.00
N GLU A 49 -0.42 16.62 -1.94
CA GLU A 49 -1.41 15.94 -1.08
C GLU A 49 -2.70 15.62 -1.85
N ASN A 50 -3.14 16.52 -2.73
CA ASN A 50 -4.29 16.29 -3.61
C ASN A 50 -4.04 15.13 -4.58
N ASN A 51 -2.85 15.03 -5.19
CA ASN A 51 -2.51 13.91 -6.06
C ASN A 51 -2.56 12.58 -5.31
N ARG A 52 -1.92 12.49 -4.14
CA ARG A 52 -1.93 11.28 -3.30
C ARG A 52 -3.34 10.84 -2.93
N THR A 53 -4.20 11.81 -2.60
CA THR A 53 -5.62 11.58 -2.30
C THR A 53 -6.36 11.01 -3.51
N ILE A 54 -6.17 11.60 -4.69
CA ILE A 54 -6.81 11.14 -5.95
C ILE A 54 -6.34 9.72 -6.31
N GLU A 55 -5.03 9.45 -6.24
CA GLU A 55 -4.48 8.13 -6.54
C GLU A 55 -5.01 7.07 -5.57
N ALA A 56 -5.03 7.37 -4.27
CA ALA A 56 -5.58 6.49 -3.24
C ALA A 56 -7.08 6.20 -3.47
N ALA A 57 -7.85 7.24 -3.80
CA ALA A 57 -9.27 7.11 -4.11
C ALA A 57 -9.52 6.22 -5.34
N LEU A 58 -8.74 6.39 -6.41
CA LEU A 58 -8.85 5.59 -7.63
C LEU A 58 -8.51 4.12 -7.39
N VAL A 59 -7.39 3.83 -6.71
CA VAL A 59 -6.99 2.46 -6.35
C VAL A 59 -8.06 1.82 -5.46
N SER A 60 -8.50 2.52 -4.42
CA SER A 60 -9.51 2.01 -3.48
C SER A 60 -10.84 1.74 -4.17
N SER A 61 -11.32 2.66 -5.00
CA SER A 61 -12.57 2.51 -5.75
C SER A 61 -12.52 1.32 -6.70
N TRP A 62 -11.43 1.18 -7.46
CA TRP A 62 -11.20 0.01 -8.31
C TRP A 62 -11.21 -1.28 -7.49
N ALA A 63 -10.49 -1.31 -6.37
CA ALA A 63 -10.36 -2.50 -5.54
C ALA A 63 -11.69 -2.92 -4.88
N LYS A 64 -12.49 -1.94 -4.41
CA LYS A 64 -13.82 -2.14 -3.82
C LYS A 64 -14.85 -2.65 -4.84
N SER A 65 -14.64 -2.38 -6.13
CA SER A 65 -15.50 -2.91 -7.21
C SER A 65 -15.32 -4.41 -7.48
N LYS A 66 -14.38 -5.08 -6.77
CA LYS A 66 -13.96 -6.47 -7.00
C LYS A 66 -14.01 -7.26 -5.69
N LYS A 67 -14.33 -8.56 -5.77
CA LYS A 67 -14.50 -9.41 -4.58
C LYS A 67 -13.20 -9.96 -3.99
N ASN A 68 -12.26 -10.38 -4.82
CA ASN A 68 -11.03 -11.07 -4.40
C ASN A 68 -9.84 -10.19 -4.75
N THR A 69 -9.64 -9.12 -3.99
CA THR A 69 -8.66 -8.07 -4.33
C THR A 69 -7.45 -8.12 -3.42
N ILE A 70 -6.29 -7.88 -4.02
CA ILE A 70 -5.03 -7.62 -3.36
C ILE A 70 -4.53 -6.24 -3.85
N ILE A 71 -4.17 -5.37 -2.92
CA ILE A 71 -3.47 -4.10 -3.20
C ILE A 71 -2.08 -4.23 -2.61
N ALA A 72 -1.03 -4.16 -3.41
CA ALA A 72 0.33 -4.38 -2.95
C ALA A 72 1.29 -3.36 -3.56
N GLY A 73 2.29 -2.93 -2.79
CA GLY A 73 3.36 -2.07 -3.28
C GLY A 73 3.77 -0.99 -2.29
N ASP A 74 4.43 0.05 -2.80
CA ASP A 74 4.84 1.22 -2.02
C ASP A 74 3.71 2.25 -2.01
N PHE A 75 3.08 2.44 -0.86
CA PHE A 75 2.00 3.41 -0.72
C PHE A 75 2.56 4.81 -0.46
N ASN A 76 3.85 4.95 -0.17
CA ASN A 76 4.43 6.18 0.38
C ASN A 76 3.59 6.76 1.54
N MET A 77 2.96 5.87 2.32
CA MET A 77 2.03 6.20 3.41
C MET A 77 2.16 5.20 4.55
N ALA A 78 2.25 5.67 5.79
CA ALA A 78 2.04 4.84 6.96
C ALA A 78 0.53 4.56 7.18
N ALA A 79 0.23 3.46 7.89
CA ALA A 79 -1.15 3.02 8.10
C ALA A 79 -1.99 3.98 8.98
N ASP A 80 -1.32 4.89 9.70
CA ASP A 80 -1.89 5.93 10.53
C ASP A 80 -1.93 7.31 9.84
N GLU A 81 -1.62 7.41 8.55
CA GLU A 81 -1.90 8.62 7.78
C GLU A 81 -3.40 8.74 7.45
N ASN A 82 -3.91 9.98 7.36
CA ASN A 82 -5.34 10.25 7.09
C ASN A 82 -5.81 9.63 5.77
N VAL A 83 -5.06 9.86 4.69
CA VAL A 83 -5.36 9.33 3.35
C VAL A 83 -5.41 7.79 3.40
N TYR A 84 -4.46 7.16 4.10
CA TYR A 84 -4.48 5.70 4.25
C TYR A 84 -5.76 5.23 4.97
N ARG A 85 -6.07 5.83 6.12
CA ARG A 85 -7.27 5.45 6.90
C ARG A 85 -8.56 5.65 6.12
N GLU A 86 -8.67 6.73 5.36
CA GLU A 86 -9.86 7.04 4.59
C GLU A 86 -10.10 6.04 3.45
N TYR A 87 -9.06 5.73 2.68
CA TYR A 87 -9.22 4.96 1.44
C TYR A 87 -8.95 3.45 1.62
N PHE A 88 -8.11 3.04 2.57
CA PHE A 88 -7.60 1.67 2.63
C PHE A 88 -8.00 0.89 3.90
N SER A 89 -8.59 1.53 4.91
CA SER A 89 -8.98 0.86 6.18
C SER A 89 -10.05 -0.22 6.04
N SER A 90 -10.82 -0.21 4.94
CA SER A 90 -11.79 -1.27 4.64
C SER A 90 -11.15 -2.57 4.12
N PHE A 91 -9.82 -2.59 3.92
CA PHE A 91 -9.07 -3.78 3.55
C PHE A 91 -8.22 -4.24 4.73
N THR A 92 -7.97 -5.54 4.82
CA THR A 92 -7.10 -6.10 5.86
C THR A 92 -5.65 -5.95 5.44
N ASN A 93 -4.84 -5.22 6.21
CA ASN A 93 -3.39 -5.15 6.01
C ASN A 93 -2.75 -6.41 6.61
N VAL A 94 -2.06 -7.18 5.78
CA VAL A 94 -1.52 -8.50 6.19
C VAL A 94 -0.47 -8.40 7.31
N LEU A 95 0.20 -7.25 7.44
CA LEU A 95 1.20 -7.00 8.48
C LEU A 95 0.59 -6.56 9.82
N ASN A 96 -0.74 -6.37 9.91
CA ASN A 96 -1.41 -6.17 11.20
C ASN A 96 -1.65 -7.51 11.93
N GLU A 97 -1.69 -8.62 11.18
CA GLU A 97 -1.89 -9.98 11.71
C GLU A 97 -0.57 -10.71 12.02
N SER A 98 0.57 -10.15 11.60
CA SER A 98 1.90 -10.69 11.91
C SER A 98 2.33 -10.33 13.33
N GLY A 99 2.69 -11.32 14.14
CA GLY A 99 3.14 -11.15 15.52
C GLY A 99 4.40 -10.30 15.70
N VAL A 100 4.51 -9.74 16.91
CA VAL A 100 5.49 -8.80 17.49
C VAL A 100 6.81 -8.58 16.73
N GLY A 101 6.96 -7.38 16.17
CA GLY A 101 8.20 -6.84 15.62
C GLY A 101 7.96 -5.45 15.01
N PHE A 102 9.02 -4.63 14.90
CA PHE A 102 8.91 -3.38 14.16
C PHE A 102 8.89 -3.69 12.66
N ASN A 103 7.69 -3.78 12.06
CA ASN A 103 7.44 -4.13 10.65
C ASN A 103 7.81 -2.99 9.68
N TYR A 104 8.97 -2.37 9.86
CA TYR A 104 9.45 -1.32 8.98
C TYR A 104 9.81 -1.89 7.62
N THR A 105 9.42 -1.19 6.57
CA THR A 105 9.71 -1.59 5.19
C THR A 105 10.67 -0.63 4.52
N LYS A 106 10.90 0.55 5.10
CA LYS A 106 11.89 1.52 4.63
C LYS A 106 12.73 2.04 5.79
N TYR A 107 14.04 2.10 5.60
CA TYR A 107 14.93 2.78 6.52
C TYR A 107 15.08 4.24 6.11
N THR A 108 14.73 5.16 7.03
CA THR A 108 15.15 6.55 6.95
C THR A 108 16.36 6.76 7.87
N PRO A 109 17.16 7.84 7.72
CA PRO A 109 18.34 8.08 8.56
C PRO A 109 18.05 8.15 10.07
N ILE A 110 16.79 8.29 10.47
CA ILE A 110 16.38 8.61 11.84
C ILE A 110 15.44 7.54 12.45
N HIS A 111 14.67 6.82 11.61
CA HIS A 111 13.76 5.74 12.04
C HIS A 111 13.32 4.86 10.86
N GLY A 112 12.92 3.62 11.15
CA GLY A 112 12.20 2.80 10.16
C GLY A 112 10.75 3.27 10.02
N VAL A 113 10.16 3.14 8.83
CA VAL A 113 8.73 3.40 8.59
C VAL A 113 8.16 2.25 7.75
N ARG A 114 6.90 1.88 8.00
CA ARG A 114 6.15 0.91 7.20
C ARG A 114 5.31 1.66 6.16
N ILE A 115 5.83 1.77 4.94
CA ILE A 115 5.12 2.41 3.81
C ILE A 115 4.79 1.44 2.68
N ASP A 116 5.34 0.22 2.73
CA ASP A 116 5.02 -0.85 1.82
C ASP A 116 3.98 -1.74 2.49
N HIS A 117 2.87 -1.98 1.79
CA HIS A 117 1.75 -2.74 2.34
C HIS A 117 1.26 -3.79 1.36
N ILE A 118 0.65 -4.83 1.92
CA ILE A 118 -0.20 -5.75 1.18
C ILE A 118 -1.55 -5.74 1.88
N LEU A 119 -2.58 -5.31 1.16
CA LEU A 119 -3.95 -5.22 1.62
C LEU A 119 -4.81 -6.24 0.89
N VAL A 120 -5.68 -6.92 1.61
CA VAL A 120 -6.55 -7.97 1.06
C VAL A 120 -8.01 -7.72 1.40
N SER A 121 -8.91 -8.11 0.50
CA SER A 121 -10.36 -8.16 0.80
C SER A 121 -10.71 -9.37 1.69
N ASP A 122 -11.89 -9.33 2.32
CA ASP A 122 -12.34 -10.29 3.35
C ASP A 122 -12.37 -11.77 2.91
N ASN A 123 -12.27 -12.05 1.61
CA ASN A 123 -12.29 -13.41 1.08
C ASN A 123 -10.97 -14.17 1.27
N PHE A 124 -9.91 -13.49 1.72
CA PHE A 124 -8.61 -14.10 1.98
C PHE A 124 -8.42 -14.44 3.45
N LYS A 125 -7.93 -15.65 3.71
CA LYS A 125 -7.36 -16.02 5.01
C LYS A 125 -5.85 -15.80 4.96
N ILE A 126 -5.33 -14.97 5.86
CA ILE A 126 -3.88 -14.76 6.02
C ILE A 126 -3.32 -15.94 6.81
N LEU A 127 -2.35 -16.67 6.24
CA LEU A 127 -1.71 -17.82 6.88
C LEU A 127 -0.38 -17.45 7.55
N ASP A 128 0.40 -16.60 6.88
CA ASP A 128 1.68 -16.09 7.36
C ASP A 128 1.96 -14.74 6.71
N SER A 129 2.64 -13.84 7.40
CA SER A 129 3.10 -12.56 6.85
C SER A 129 4.32 -12.06 7.59
N LYS A 130 5.32 -11.61 6.83
CA LYS A 130 6.59 -11.12 7.38
C LYS A 130 7.26 -10.12 6.45
N VAL A 131 8.03 -9.23 7.06
CA VAL A 131 9.05 -8.45 6.36
C VAL A 131 10.29 -9.33 6.23
N LEU A 132 10.87 -9.40 5.04
CA LEU A 132 12.08 -10.18 4.76
C LEU A 132 13.34 -9.33 4.96
N GLU A 133 14.49 -10.01 4.99
CA GLU A 133 15.79 -9.34 4.93
C GLU A 133 15.96 -8.58 3.61
N SER A 134 16.85 -7.59 3.61
CA SER A 134 17.15 -6.80 2.42
C SER A 134 17.71 -7.71 1.31
N VAL A 135 17.15 -7.56 0.11
CA VAL A 135 17.61 -8.23 -1.11
C VAL A 135 18.42 -7.28 -2.03
N GLY A 136 18.83 -6.14 -1.48
CA GLY A 136 19.36 -4.99 -2.21
C GLY A 136 18.29 -3.93 -2.44
N GLY A 137 18.59 -2.67 -2.07
CA GLY A 137 17.66 -1.54 -2.09
C GLY A 137 17.46 -0.91 -0.71
N ASP A 138 16.78 0.24 -0.66
CA ASP A 138 16.45 0.98 0.57
C ASP A 138 15.09 0.57 1.18
N HIS A 139 14.38 -0.36 0.53
CA HIS A 139 13.15 -1.00 1.01
C HIS A 139 13.36 -2.49 1.32
N LEU A 140 12.64 -3.00 2.31
CA LEU A 140 12.57 -4.40 2.68
C LEU A 140 11.33 -5.06 2.06
N PRO A 141 11.44 -6.27 1.49
CA PRO A 141 10.29 -6.96 0.91
C PRO A 141 9.25 -7.35 1.96
N VAL A 142 7.98 -7.28 1.60
CA VAL A 142 6.88 -7.85 2.37
C VAL A 142 6.42 -9.15 1.69
N MET A 143 6.37 -10.23 2.45
CA MET A 143 5.90 -11.53 1.97
C MET A 143 4.69 -11.97 2.79
N THR A 144 3.67 -12.49 2.10
CA THR A 144 2.47 -13.04 2.72
C THR A 144 2.08 -14.36 2.05
N THR A 145 1.51 -15.27 2.85
CA THR A 145 0.87 -16.49 2.36
C THR A 145 -0.62 -16.38 2.60
N LEU A 146 -1.41 -16.46 1.52
CA LEU A 146 -2.87 -16.31 1.56
C LEU A 146 -3.55 -17.60 1.15
N ALA A 147 -4.65 -17.94 1.82
CA ALA A 147 -5.59 -18.96 1.39
C ALA A 147 -6.90 -18.31 0.94
N ILE A 148 -7.51 -18.88 -0.10
CA ILE A 148 -8.82 -18.44 -0.60
C ILE A 148 -9.70 -19.68 -0.81
N ALA A 149 -10.91 -19.66 -0.26
CA ALA A 149 -11.84 -20.78 -0.41
C ALA A 149 -12.28 -20.93 -1.88
N PRO A 150 -12.58 -22.15 -2.37
CA PRO A 150 -13.17 -22.35 -3.70
C PRO A 150 -14.55 -21.67 -3.81
N LYS A 151 -15.08 -21.52 -5.03
CA LYS A 151 -16.51 -21.21 -5.20
C LYS A 151 -17.33 -22.36 -4.62
N ILE A 152 -18.18 -22.06 -3.64
CA ILE A 152 -19.28 -22.96 -3.27
C ILE A 152 -20.36 -22.69 -4.33
N PHE A 153 -20.70 -23.71 -5.10
CA PHE A 153 -21.77 -23.68 -6.09
C PHE A 153 -23.14 -23.81 -5.43
#